data_AF-A0A071M2D3-F1
#
_entry.id   AF-A0A071M2D3-F1
#
_cell.length_a   1.000
_cell.length_b   1.000
_cell.length_c   1.000
_cell.angle_alpha   90.00
_cell.angle_beta   90.00
_cell.angle_gamma   90.00
#
_symmetry.space_group_name_H-M   'P 1'
#
loop_
_entity.id
_entity.type
_entity.pdbx_description
1 polymer ?
#
loop_
_entity_poly.entity_id
_entity_poly.type
_entity_poly.pdbx_seq_one_letter_code
_entity_poly.pdbx_strand_id
1 'polypeptide(L)'
;MGSTSASLYTEQVRAYLRELERGDVDAICALFTPDAQIFSPFLGWMHPERFFSKVAAASGASKITPIDICVSTSGARRATGYFIYDWALKDGSVAHFECVDVFEFDTAGRIERMIIVYDTHPIRSTVGDKYA
;
A
#
# COMPACT_ATOMS: atom_id res chain seq x y z
N MET A 1 6.53 20.61 -17.87
CA MET A 1 7.07 20.01 -16.62
C MET A 1 6.11 19.02 -15.95
N GLY A 2 4.79 19.09 -16.13
CA GLY A 2 3.83 18.17 -15.46
C GLY A 2 3.78 16.71 -15.94
N SER A 3 4.12 16.42 -17.20
CA SER A 3 4.05 15.05 -17.76
C SER A 3 5.11 14.10 -17.16
N THR A 4 6.30 14.60 -16.84
CA THR A 4 7.39 13.80 -16.27
C THR A 4 7.09 13.35 -14.84
N SER A 5 6.54 14.24 -14.01
CA SER A 5 6.15 13.91 -12.64
C SER A 5 4.99 12.91 -12.60
N ALA A 6 4.01 13.05 -13.50
CA ALA A 6 2.90 12.10 -13.58
C ALA A 6 3.36 10.69 -13.99
N SER A 7 4.30 10.60 -14.94
CA SER A 7 4.95 9.32 -15.29
C SER A 7 5.72 8.75 -14.10
N LEU A 8 6.48 9.57 -13.38
CA LEU A 8 7.24 9.14 -12.21
C LEU A 8 6.35 8.55 -11.11
N TYR A 9 5.27 9.23 -10.73
CA TYR A 9 4.38 8.75 -9.67
C TYR A 9 3.63 7.48 -10.10
N THR A 10 3.23 7.39 -11.37
CA THR A 10 2.64 6.16 -11.91
C THR A 10 3.61 4.98 -11.78
N GLU A 11 4.87 5.16 -12.14
CA GLU A 11 5.87 4.09 -12.02
C GLU A 11 6.15 3.71 -10.56
N GLN A 12 6.14 4.66 -9.63
CA GLN A 12 6.30 4.36 -8.22
C GLN A 12 5.13 3.56 -7.64
N VAL A 13 3.89 3.90 -8.02
CA VAL A 13 2.72 3.10 -7.62
C VAL A 13 2.78 1.70 -8.23
N ARG A 14 3.20 1.56 -9.50
CA ARG A 14 3.41 0.23 -10.11
C ARG A 14 4.49 -0.59 -9.39
N ALA A 15 5.59 0.05 -9.02
CA ALA A 15 6.66 -0.60 -8.27
C ALA A 15 6.12 -1.07 -6.91
N TYR A 16 5.43 -0.20 -6.18
CA TYR A 16 4.81 -0.55 -4.91
C TYR A 16 3.86 -1.75 -5.02
N LEU A 17 2.91 -1.75 -5.95
CA LEU A 17 1.95 -2.85 -6.10
C LEU A 17 2.63 -4.17 -6.46
N ARG A 18 3.71 -4.12 -7.27
CA ARG A 18 4.50 -5.30 -7.61
C ARG A 18 5.24 -5.87 -6.40
N GLU A 19 5.92 -5.03 -5.63
CA GLU A 19 6.64 -5.49 -4.45
C GLU A 19 5.69 -5.95 -3.33
N LEU A 20 4.52 -5.32 -3.22
CA LEU A 20 3.44 -5.75 -2.33
C LEU A 20 2.95 -7.17 -2.68
N GLU A 21 2.72 -7.46 -3.96
CA GLU A 21 2.36 -8.82 -4.40
C GLU A 21 3.47 -9.84 -4.08
N ARG A 22 4.73 -9.47 -4.29
CA ARG A 22 5.89 -10.32 -3.97
C ARG A 22 6.07 -10.56 -2.46
N GLY A 23 5.46 -9.72 -1.61
CA GLY A 23 5.68 -9.74 -0.17
C GLY A 23 7.11 -9.38 0.24
N ASP A 24 7.82 -8.62 -0.59
CA ASP A 24 9.24 -8.27 -0.40
C ASP A 24 9.36 -7.00 0.45
N VAL A 25 9.40 -7.18 1.77
CA VAL A 25 9.36 -6.07 2.75
C VAL A 25 10.47 -5.05 2.51
N ASP A 26 11.69 -5.50 2.23
CA ASP A 26 12.84 -4.63 2.01
C ASP A 26 12.66 -3.82 0.72
N ALA A 27 12.22 -4.47 -0.36
CA ALA A 27 11.96 -3.80 -1.64
C ALA A 27 10.82 -2.79 -1.54
N ILE A 28 9.74 -3.11 -0.79
CA ILE A 28 8.65 -2.16 -0.51
C ILE A 28 9.20 -0.96 0.25
N CYS A 29 9.93 -1.18 1.36
CA CYS A 29 10.42 -0.11 2.22
C CYS A 29 11.43 0.80 1.50
N ALA A 30 12.18 0.30 0.52
CA ALA A 30 13.10 1.10 -0.29
C ALA A 30 12.41 2.19 -1.14
N LEU A 31 11.09 2.07 -1.37
CA LEU A 31 10.30 3.09 -2.09
C LEU A 31 9.94 4.30 -1.20
N PHE A 32 10.07 4.17 0.12
CA PHE A 32 9.70 5.19 1.09
C PHE A 32 10.89 6.08 1.47
N THR A 33 10.60 7.29 1.94
CA THR A 33 11.60 8.11 2.63
C THR A 33 11.89 7.53 4.02
N PRO A 34 13.06 7.81 4.62
CA PRO A 34 13.41 7.30 5.95
C PRO A 34 12.44 7.70 7.06
N ASP A 35 11.76 8.85 6.91
CA ASP A 35 10.82 9.38 7.91
C ASP A 35 9.35 9.17 7.51
N ALA A 36 9.10 8.33 6.50
CA ALA A 36 7.75 8.15 5.97
C ALA A 36 6.78 7.58 7.01
N GLN A 37 5.49 7.85 6.80
CA GLN A 37 4.40 7.36 7.64
C GLN A 37 3.28 6.74 6.82
N ILE A 38 2.78 5.60 7.29
CA ILE A 38 1.63 4.90 6.73
C ILE A 38 0.49 4.97 7.72
N PHE A 39 -0.69 5.37 7.27
CA PHE A 39 -1.93 5.17 8.00
C PHE A 39 -2.67 3.96 7.46
N SER A 40 -3.12 3.07 8.35
CA SER A 40 -4.08 2.02 8.00
C SER A 40 -5.27 2.00 8.98
N PRO A 41 -6.46 1.56 8.54
CA PRO A 41 -7.64 1.52 9.40
C PRO A 41 -7.49 0.68 10.67
N PHE A 42 -6.68 -0.39 10.65
CA PHE A 42 -6.47 -1.26 11.81
C PHE A 42 -5.28 -0.85 12.69
N LEU A 43 -4.17 -0.41 12.09
CA LEU A 43 -2.92 -0.19 12.82
C LEU A 43 -2.63 1.30 13.10
N GLY A 44 -3.43 2.21 12.55
CA GLY A 44 -3.18 3.64 12.65
C GLY A 44 -1.88 4.04 11.94
N TRP A 45 -1.22 5.08 12.46
CA TRP A 45 0.03 5.61 11.92
C TRP A 45 1.24 4.76 12.33
N MET A 46 2.05 4.37 11.35
CA MET A 46 3.25 3.57 11.54
C MET A 46 4.36 3.91 10.54
N HIS A 47 5.61 3.64 10.94
CA HIS A 47 6.74 3.58 10.02
C HIS A 47 6.60 2.38 9.04
N PRO A 48 6.98 2.51 7.76
CA PRO A 48 6.84 1.45 6.75
C PRO A 48 7.40 0.09 7.17
N GLU A 49 8.62 0.06 7.70
CA GLU A 49 9.25 -1.20 8.12
C GLU A 49 8.42 -1.95 9.17
N ARG A 50 7.90 -1.22 10.17
CA ARG A 50 7.08 -1.80 11.23
C ARG A 50 5.72 -2.25 10.70
N PHE A 51 5.12 -1.47 9.81
CA PHE A 51 3.85 -1.80 9.17
C PHE A 51 3.96 -3.08 8.32
N PHE A 52 4.89 -3.11 7.36
CA PHE A 52 5.05 -4.23 6.44
C PHE A 52 5.60 -5.48 7.14
N SER A 53 6.39 -5.35 8.20
CA SER A 53 6.75 -6.50 9.05
C SER A 53 5.53 -7.16 9.70
N LYS A 54 4.57 -6.36 10.20
CA LYS A 54 3.30 -6.88 10.75
C LYS A 54 2.44 -7.53 9.66
N VAL A 55 2.36 -6.90 8.49
CA VAL A 55 1.63 -7.48 7.34
C VAL A 55 2.27 -8.82 6.95
N ALA A 56 3.57 -8.86 6.68
CA ALA A 56 4.29 -10.09 6.30
C ALA A 56 4.20 -11.20 7.36
N ALA A 57 4.16 -10.84 8.66
CA ALA A 57 3.98 -11.81 9.73
C ALA A 57 2.62 -12.52 9.66
N ALA A 58 1.56 -11.81 9.23
CA ALA A 58 0.20 -12.33 9.09
C ALA A 58 -0.09 -12.93 7.70
N SER A 59 0.64 -12.50 6.67
CA SER A 59 0.44 -12.90 5.27
C SER A 59 1.02 -14.27 4.93
N GLY A 60 0.30 -15.00 4.09
CA GLY A 60 0.80 -16.01 3.17
C GLY A 60 0.95 -15.42 1.76
N ALA A 61 0.71 -16.23 0.72
CA ALA A 61 0.75 -15.77 -0.67
C ALA A 61 -0.35 -14.72 -0.93
N SER A 62 0.02 -13.59 -1.52
CA SER A 62 -0.89 -12.50 -1.86
C SER A 62 -0.99 -12.37 -3.37
N LYS A 63 -2.14 -11.92 -3.87
CA LYS A 63 -2.30 -11.48 -5.26
C LYS A 63 -2.89 -10.09 -5.29
N ILE A 64 -2.29 -9.23 -6.10
CA ILE A 64 -2.70 -7.84 -6.28
C ILE A 64 -3.20 -7.71 -7.72
N THR A 65 -4.44 -7.27 -7.88
CA THR A 65 -5.00 -6.98 -9.21
C THR A 65 -5.21 -5.47 -9.35
N PRO A 66 -4.32 -4.74 -10.03
CA PRO A 66 -4.48 -3.30 -10.26
C PRO A 66 -5.76 -3.02 -11.06
N ILE A 67 -6.57 -2.08 -10.59
CA ILE A 67 -7.75 -1.56 -11.30
C ILE A 67 -7.38 -0.26 -12.01
N ASP A 68 -6.81 0.71 -11.29
CA ASP A 68 -6.40 1.99 -11.87
C ASP A 68 -5.27 2.67 -11.06
N ILE A 69 -4.58 3.62 -11.70
CA ILE A 69 -3.63 4.53 -11.06
C ILE A 69 -3.98 5.96 -11.46
N CYS A 70 -4.35 6.78 -10.48
CA CYS A 70 -4.75 8.17 -10.71
C CYS A 70 -3.70 9.13 -10.14
N VAL A 71 -3.24 10.08 -10.95
CA VAL A 71 -2.33 11.15 -10.50
C VAL A 71 -3.12 12.44 -10.25
N SER A 72 -2.73 13.20 -9.24
CA SER A 72 -3.35 14.48 -8.91
C SER A 72 -3.34 15.46 -10.09
N THR A 73 -4.51 16.03 -10.38
CA THR A 73 -4.68 17.08 -11.40
C THR A 73 -4.42 18.49 -10.86
N SER A 74 -4.28 18.66 -9.54
CA SER A 74 -3.99 19.96 -8.91
C SER A 74 -2.50 20.31 -8.92
N GLY A 75 -1.64 19.42 -9.40
CA GLY A 75 -0.18 19.56 -9.34
C GLY A 75 0.43 19.14 -8.00
N ALA A 76 -0.37 18.62 -7.07
CA ALA A 76 0.17 18.00 -5.86
C ALA A 76 1.01 16.77 -6.22
N ARG A 77 2.05 16.48 -5.42
CA ARG A 77 2.88 15.28 -5.54
C ARG A 77 2.15 14.08 -4.95
N ARG A 78 1.02 13.72 -5.57
CA ARG A 78 0.10 12.72 -5.06
C ARG A 78 -0.41 11.82 -6.18
N ALA A 79 -0.51 10.53 -5.88
CA ALA A 79 -1.17 9.54 -6.73
C ALA A 79 -1.95 8.55 -5.87
N THR A 80 -2.85 7.80 -6.50
CA THR A 80 -3.58 6.72 -5.85
C THR A 80 -3.41 5.43 -6.64
N GLY A 81 -3.20 4.32 -5.93
CA GLY A 81 -3.33 2.98 -6.50
C GLY A 81 -4.68 2.40 -6.10
N TYR A 82 -5.51 2.03 -7.07
CA TYR A 82 -6.80 1.39 -6.85
C TYR A 82 -6.69 -0.06 -7.31
N PHE A 83 -6.93 -1.02 -6.42
CA PHE A 83 -6.64 -2.43 -6.69
C PHE A 83 -7.49 -3.37 -5.82
N ILE A 84 -7.57 -4.61 -6.26
CA ILE A 84 -8.10 -5.72 -5.46
C ILE A 84 -6.93 -6.40 -4.77
N TYR A 85 -7.09 -6.65 -3.47
CA TYR A 85 -6.17 -7.45 -2.67
C TYR A 85 -6.83 -8.81 -2.33
N ASP A 86 -6.33 -9.86 -2.97
CA ASP A 86 -6.55 -11.25 -2.55
C ASP A 86 -5.47 -11.64 -1.52
N TRP A 87 -5.80 -11.51 -0.24
CA TRP A 87 -4.88 -11.73 0.87
C TRP A 87 -5.08 -13.12 1.46
N ALA A 88 -4.17 -14.06 1.17
CA ALA A 88 -4.15 -15.33 1.89
C ALA A 88 -3.45 -15.14 3.24
N LEU A 89 -4.12 -15.56 4.31
CA LEU A 89 -3.58 -15.57 5.67
C LEU A 89 -2.88 -16.89 5.95
N LYS A 90 -1.95 -16.89 6.91
CA LYS A 90 -1.19 -18.10 7.29
C LYS A 90 -2.06 -19.25 7.80
N ASP A 91 -3.26 -18.96 8.29
CA ASP A 91 -4.22 -19.97 8.75
C ASP A 91 -5.07 -20.56 7.60
N GLY A 92 -4.80 -20.17 6.35
CA GLY A 92 -5.51 -20.63 5.16
C GLY A 92 -6.80 -19.87 4.85
N SER A 93 -7.20 -18.92 5.69
CA SER A 93 -8.31 -18.02 5.35
C SER A 93 -7.89 -17.01 4.28
N VAL A 94 -8.83 -16.61 3.43
CA VAL A 94 -8.59 -15.62 2.37
C VAL A 94 -9.48 -14.41 2.65
N ALA A 95 -8.85 -13.24 2.76
CA ALA A 95 -9.55 -11.97 2.75
C ALA A 95 -9.47 -11.39 1.34
N HIS A 96 -10.61 -11.06 0.77
CA HIS A 96 -10.71 -10.39 -0.52
C HIS A 96 -11.30 -9.02 -0.29
N PHE A 97 -10.58 -7.98 -0.69
CA PHE A 97 -11.08 -6.63 -0.53
C PHE A 97 -10.55 -5.68 -1.60
N GLU A 98 -11.36 -4.68 -1.88
CA GLU A 98 -11.02 -3.56 -2.74
C GLU A 98 -10.33 -2.47 -1.88
N CYS A 99 -9.22 -1.94 -2.40
CA CYS A 99 -8.34 -1.04 -1.66
C CYS A 99 -7.93 0.15 -2.53
N VAL A 100 -7.84 1.31 -1.89
CA VAL A 100 -7.20 2.50 -2.43
C VAL A 100 -6.06 2.90 -1.49
N ASP A 101 -4.84 2.88 -2.01
CA ASP A 101 -3.68 3.45 -1.35
C ASP A 101 -3.43 4.85 -1.93
N VAL A 102 -3.40 5.86 -1.05
CA VAL A 102 -3.13 7.26 -1.40
C VAL A 102 -1.71 7.60 -1.03
N PHE A 103 -0.88 7.92 -2.02
CA PHE A 103 0.55 8.19 -1.88
C PHE A 103 0.84 9.68 -1.99
N GLU A 104 1.61 10.23 -1.04
CA GLU A 104 2.27 11.52 -1.18
C GLU A 104 3.77 11.29 -1.36
N PHE A 105 4.38 12.04 -2.27
CA PHE A 105 5.79 11.89 -2.63
C PHE A 105 6.62 13.10 -2.25
N ASP A 106 7.91 12.88 -1.94
CA ASP A 106 8.91 13.93 -1.79
C ASP A 106 9.31 14.53 -3.16
N THR A 107 10.24 15.49 -3.17
CA THR A 107 10.75 16.10 -4.41
C THR A 107 11.54 15.14 -5.29
N ALA A 108 12.04 14.02 -4.73
CA ALA A 108 12.77 12.99 -5.45
C ALA A 108 11.85 11.85 -5.95
N GLY A 109 10.56 11.88 -5.61
CA GLY A 109 9.58 10.87 -5.99
C GLY A 109 9.55 9.65 -5.09
N ARG A 110 10.14 9.70 -3.89
CA ARG A 110 9.97 8.66 -2.86
C ARG A 110 8.71 8.91 -2.06
N ILE A 111 8.09 7.85 -1.55
CA ILE A 111 6.85 7.94 -0.78
C ILE A 111 7.16 8.54 0.61
N GLU A 112 6.61 9.71 0.93
CA GLU A 112 6.74 10.34 2.25
C GLU A 112 5.53 10.03 3.14
N ARG A 113 4.37 9.75 2.55
CA ARG A 113 3.17 9.37 3.26
C ARG A 113 2.31 8.42 2.44
N MET A 114 1.68 7.47 3.11
CA MET A 114 0.65 6.62 2.52
C MET A 114 -0.57 6.54 3.43
N ILE A 115 -1.77 6.62 2.84
CA ILE A 115 -3.03 6.39 3.54
C ILE A 115 -3.74 5.23 2.84
N ILE A 116 -4.03 4.18 3.59
CA ILE A 116 -4.72 3.00 3.12
C ILE A 116 -6.22 3.15 3.38
N VAL A 117 -7.04 2.91 2.37
CA VAL A 117 -8.50 3.01 2.44
C VAL A 117 -9.11 1.73 1.89
N TYR A 118 -9.89 1.04 2.70
CA TYR A 118 -10.71 -0.11 2.30
C TYR A 118 -11.88 -0.28 3.28
N ASP A 119 -12.89 -1.06 2.88
CA ASP A 119 -14.00 -1.41 3.76
C ASP A 119 -13.53 -2.40 4.85
N THR A 120 -13.47 -1.94 6.10
CA THR A 120 -13.08 -2.78 7.23
C THR A 120 -14.19 -3.73 7.69
N HIS A 121 -15.45 -3.51 7.31
CA HIS A 121 -16.58 -4.31 7.78
C HIS A 121 -16.45 -5.81 7.43
N PRO A 122 -16.22 -6.21 6.16
CA PRO A 122 -16.04 -7.63 5.81
C PRO A 122 -14.71 -8.19 6.31
N ILE A 123 -13.71 -7.35 6.56
CA ILE A 123 -12.37 -7.78 6.96
C ILE A 123 -12.29 -8.06 8.47
N ARG A 124 -13.03 -7.29 9.28
CA ARG A 124 -13.05 -7.46 10.75
C ARG A 124 -13.50 -8.86 11.17
N SER A 125 -14.44 -9.46 10.45
CA SER A 125 -14.95 -10.81 10.73
C SER A 125 -13.94 -11.91 10.35
N THR A 126 -13.11 -11.70 9.32
CA THR A 126 -12.13 -12.68 8.82
C THR A 126 -10.76 -12.55 9.50
N VAL A 127 -10.37 -11.32 9.85
CA VAL A 127 -9.04 -11.00 10.36
C VAL A 127 -9.01 -10.90 11.89
N GLY A 128 -10.11 -10.55 12.56
CA GLY A 128 -10.18 -10.50 14.03
C GLY A 128 -8.99 -9.74 14.66
N ASP A 129 -8.40 -10.32 15.73
CA ASP A 129 -7.23 -9.79 16.45
C ASP A 129 -5.88 -10.18 15.81
N LYS A 130 -5.82 -10.69 14.56
CA LYS A 130 -4.57 -11.21 13.97
C LYS A 130 -3.45 -10.18 13.77
N TYR A 131 -3.74 -8.90 14.02
CA TYR A 131 -2.77 -7.80 14.02
C TYR A 131 -2.20 -7.43 15.41
N ALA A 132 -2.75 -8.04 16.48
CA ALA A 132 -2.34 -7.80 17.87
C ALA A 132 -0.85 -8.10 18.08
#